data_AF-A0A1B1MYL7-F1
#
_entry.id   AF-A0A1B1MYL7-F1
#
_cell.length_a   1.000
_cell.length_b   1.000
_cell.length_c   1.000
_cell.angle_alpha   90.00
_cell.angle_beta   90.00
_cell.angle_gamma   90.00
#
_symmetry.space_group_name_H-M   'P 1'
#
loop_
_entity.id
_entity.type
_entity.pdbx_description
1 polymer ?
#
loop_
_entity_poly.entity_id
_entity_poly.type
_entity_poly.pdbx_seq_one_letter_code
_entity_poly.pdbx_strand_id
1 'polypeptide(L)'
;MELLINITNGVSIIALFGVIVLSVLVKKEGTDERARFMGFKLFSFLFTFLLAGLSLIILVTGWNDIGYTLLRICITSLFSLTILVGLGYWIYLSKKV
;
A
#
# COMPACT_ATOMS: atom_id res chain seq x y z
N MET A 1 3.68 16.70 16.77
CA MET A 1 4.14 16.36 15.40
C MET A 1 5.14 15.22 15.41
N GLU A 2 6.10 15.20 16.33
CA GLU A 2 7.09 14.12 16.48
C GLU A 2 6.48 12.72 16.66
N LEU A 3 5.45 12.57 17.51
CA LEU A 3 4.77 11.28 17.69
C LEU A 3 4.19 10.73 16.37
N LEU A 4 3.61 11.61 15.55
CA LEU A 4 3.02 11.26 14.26
C LEU A 4 4.11 10.84 13.25
N ILE A 5 5.25 11.52 13.27
CA ILE A 5 6.44 11.14 12.48
C ILE A 5 6.96 9.76 12.91
N ASN A 6 7.09 9.52 14.21
CA ASN A 6 7.60 8.25 14.73
C ASN A 6 6.68 7.07 14.38
N ILE A 7 5.36 7.25 14.50
CA ILE A 7 4.38 6.25 14.06
C ILE A 7 4.52 5.99 12.56
N THR A 8 4.61 7.04 11.74
CA THR A 8 4.72 6.91 10.27
C THR A 8 5.99 6.16 9.88
N ASN A 9 7.11 6.47 10.52
CA ASN A 9 8.37 5.77 10.30
C ASN A 9 8.27 4.29 10.71
N GLY A 10 7.65 4.00 11.86
CA GLY A 10 7.40 2.63 12.29
C GLY A 10 6.54 1.85 11.29
N VAL A 11 5.45 2.44 10.82
CA VAL A 11 4.58 1.85 9.79
C VAL A 11 5.34 1.64 8.46
N SER A 12 6.24 2.55 8.10
CA SER A 12 7.09 2.42 6.90
C SER A 12 8.03 1.22 6.99
N ILE A 13 8.63 0.98 8.17
CA ILE A 13 9.49 -0.18 8.41
C ILE A 13 8.67 -1.47 8.29
N ILE A 14 7.47 -1.52 8.88
CA ILE A 14 6.58 -2.68 8.76
C ILE A 14 6.18 -2.91 7.30
N ALA A 15 5.90 -1.84 6.55
CA ALA A 15 5.61 -1.94 5.12
C ALA A 15 6.80 -2.47 4.31
N LEU A 16 8.04 -2.08 4.65
CA LEU A 16 9.24 -2.63 4.01
C LEU A 16 9.31 -4.16 4.17
N PHE A 17 9.15 -4.67 5.40
CA PHE A 17 9.06 -6.11 5.63
C PHE A 17 7.86 -6.72 4.88
N GLY A 18 6.76 -5.98 4.79
CA GLY A 18 5.59 -6.39 4.05
C GLY A 18 5.85 -6.59 2.55
N VAL A 19 6.67 -5.77 1.91
CA VAL A 19 7.09 -5.96 0.50
C VAL A 19 7.85 -7.28 0.35
N ILE A 20 8.76 -7.58 1.27
CA ILE A 20 9.54 -8.83 1.25
C ILE A 20 8.61 -10.04 1.35
N VAL A 21 7.70 -10.02 2.32
CA VAL A 21 6.71 -11.08 2.52
C VAL A 21 5.81 -11.25 1.29
N LEU A 22 5.28 -10.15 0.76
CA LEU A 22 4.40 -10.16 -0.41
C LEU A 22 5.13 -10.75 -1.63
N SER A 23 6.38 -10.35 -1.84
CA SER A 23 7.19 -10.85 -2.96
C SER A 23 7.43 -12.37 -2.86
N VAL A 24 7.70 -12.87 -1.65
CA VAL A 24 7.87 -14.31 -1.41
C VAL A 24 6.56 -15.07 -1.66
N LEU A 25 5.44 -14.56 -1.16
CA LEU A 25 4.13 -15.19 -1.33
C LEU A 25 3.69 -15.22 -2.80
N VAL A 26 3.87 -14.12 -3.54
CA VAL A 26 3.54 -14.06 -4.97
C VAL A 26 4.41 -15.02 -5.78
N LYS A 27 5.71 -15.10 -5.45
CA LYS A 27 6.63 -16.04 -6.13
C LYS A 27 6.29 -17.50 -5.86
N LYS A 28 5.76 -17.83 -4.68
CA LYS A 28 5.39 -19.19 -4.30
C LYS A 28 4.25 -19.76 -5.15
N GLU A 29 3.36 -18.92 -5.65
CA GLU A 29 2.15 -19.35 -6.37
C GLU A 29 2.39 -19.78 -7.82
N GLY A 30 3.62 -19.63 -8.32
CA GLY A 30 4.01 -20.09 -9.66
C GLY A 30 3.54 -19.18 -10.79
N THR A 31 3.51 -19.70 -12.01
CA THR A 31 3.29 -18.91 -13.25
C THR A 31 2.03 -19.30 -14.02
N ASP A 32 1.16 -20.09 -13.41
CA ASP A 32 -0.06 -20.61 -14.01
C ASP A 32 -1.09 -19.49 -14.27
N GLU A 33 -2.09 -19.76 -15.12
CA GLU A 33 -3.14 -18.79 -15.47
C GLU A 33 -3.86 -18.23 -14.24
N ARG A 34 -4.06 -19.06 -13.21
CA ARG A 34 -4.63 -18.63 -11.92
C ARG A 34 -3.77 -17.61 -11.21
N ALA A 35 -2.46 -17.85 -11.12
CA ALA A 35 -1.51 -16.94 -10.49
C ALA A 35 -1.45 -15.59 -11.24
N ARG A 36 -1.49 -15.62 -12.58
CA ARG A 36 -1.57 -14.40 -13.41
C ARG A 36 -2.85 -13.61 -13.13
N PHE A 37 -3.99 -14.29 -13.05
CA PHE A 37 -5.27 -13.65 -12.74
C PHE A 37 -5.31 -13.04 -11.34
N MET A 38 -4.79 -13.75 -10.32
CA MET A 38 -4.64 -13.22 -8.96
C MET A 38 -3.72 -12.00 -8.92
N GLY A 39 -2.60 -12.05 -9.65
CA GLY A 39 -1.67 -10.91 -9.78
C GLY A 39 -2.34 -9.68 -10.41
N PHE A 40 -3.12 -9.87 -11.47
CA PHE A 40 -3.89 -8.78 -12.08
C PHE A 40 -4.91 -8.17 -11.10
N LYS A 41 -5.65 -9.00 -10.36
CA LYS A 41 -6.58 -8.53 -9.33
C LYS A 41 -5.88 -7.75 -8.23
N LEU A 42 -4.75 -8.26 -7.73
CA LEU A 42 -3.93 -7.58 -6.73
C LEU A 42 -3.47 -6.22 -7.26
N PHE A 43 -2.89 -6.17 -8.45
CA PHE A 43 -2.42 -4.93 -9.07
C PHE A 43 -3.56 -3.92 -9.25
N SER A 44 -4.67 -4.34 -9.86
CA SER A 44 -5.82 -3.45 -10.10
C SER A 44 -6.36 -2.86 -8.80
N PHE A 45 -6.44 -3.66 -7.74
CA PHE A 45 -6.88 -3.20 -6.43
C PHE A 45 -5.88 -2.20 -5.82
N LEU A 46 -4.59 -2.53 -5.80
CA LEU A 46 -3.54 -1.67 -5.25
C LEU A 46 -3.42 -0.34 -5.99
N PHE A 47 -3.48 -0.38 -7.32
CA PHE A 47 -3.45 0.81 -8.17
C PHE A 47 -4.63 1.73 -7.89
N THR A 48 -5.85 1.17 -7.82
CA THR A 48 -7.06 1.94 -7.52
C THR A 48 -6.99 2.55 -6.11
N PHE A 49 -6.55 1.77 -5.12
CA PHE A 49 -6.38 2.24 -3.75
C PHE A 49 -5.37 3.39 -3.65
N LEU A 50 -4.20 3.25 -4.30
CA LEU A 50 -3.17 4.27 -4.32
C LEU A 50 -3.65 5.55 -5.00
N LEU A 51 -4.28 5.45 -6.17
CA LEU A 51 -4.80 6.61 -6.90
C LEU A 51 -5.91 7.33 -6.15
N ALA A 52 -6.83 6.59 -5.53
CA ALA A 52 -7.88 7.19 -4.70
C ALA A 52 -7.27 7.96 -3.52
N GLY A 53 -6.28 7.38 -2.84
CA GLY A 53 -5.57 8.04 -1.75
C GLY A 53 -4.79 9.29 -2.22
N LEU A 54 -4.09 9.21 -3.34
CA LEU A 54 -3.37 10.35 -3.91
C LEU A 54 -4.34 11.48 -4.32
N SER A 55 -5.46 11.13 -4.96
CA SER A 55 -6.50 12.09 -5.33
C SER A 55 -7.05 12.82 -4.10
N LEU A 56 -7.26 12.09 -3.00
CA LEU A 56 -7.69 12.69 -1.73
C LEU A 56 -6.63 13.64 -1.16
N ILE A 57 -5.36 13.25 -1.15
CA ILE A 57 -4.27 14.12 -0.68
C ILE A 57 -4.23 15.40 -1.52
N ILE A 58 -4.28 15.30 -2.85
CA ILE A 58 -4.27 16.45 -3.77
C ILE A 58 -5.46 17.37 -3.50
N LEU A 59 -6.66 16.81 -3.34
CA LEU A 59 -7.88 17.58 -3.04
C LEU A 59 -7.73 18.37 -1.72
N VAL A 60 -7.24 17.73 -0.65
CA VAL A 60 -7.04 18.41 0.64
C VAL A 60 -5.95 19.49 0.53
N THR A 61 -4.85 19.23 -0.18
CA THR A 61 -3.78 20.22 -0.38
C THR A 61 -4.18 21.38 -1.29
N GLY A 62 -5.18 21.18 -2.15
CA GLY A 62 -5.74 22.26 -2.99
C GLY A 62 -6.65 23.20 -2.22
N TRP A 63 -7.23 22.75 -1.10
CA TRP A 63 -8.11 23.57 -0.25
C TRP A 63 -7.43 24.13 0.99
N ASN A 64 -6.40 23.46 1.51
CA ASN A 64 -5.68 23.86 2.71
C ASN A 64 -4.19 23.94 2.42
N ASP A 65 -3.55 25.00 2.91
CA ASP A 65 -2.10 25.09 2.91
C ASP A 65 -1.53 24.05 3.89
N ILE A 66 -0.89 23.03 3.33
CA ILE A 66 -0.29 21.93 4.08
C ILE A 66 1.22 22.04 4.00
N GLY A 67 1.86 22.18 5.16
CA GLY A 67 3.32 22.16 5.26
C GLY A 67 3.94 20.84 4.78
N TYR A 68 5.16 20.93 4.24
CA TYR A 68 5.92 19.80 3.67
C TYR A 68 5.97 18.56 4.60
N THR A 69 6.16 18.76 5.90
CA THR A 69 6.24 17.65 6.87
C THR A 69 4.96 16.81 6.90
N LEU A 70 3.80 17.46 6.89
CA LEU A 70 2.51 16.76 6.92
C LEU A 70 2.23 16.09 5.58
N LEU A 71 2.55 16.75 4.47
CA LEU A 71 2.45 16.15 3.13
C LEU A 71 3.30 14.87 3.03
N ARG A 72 4.55 14.92 3.50
CA ARG A 72 5.45 13.77 3.55
C ARG A 72 4.83 12.63 4.35
N ILE A 73 4.31 12.93 5.54
CA ILE A 73 3.65 11.93 6.39
C ILE A 73 2.46 11.27 5.67
N CYS A 74 1.60 12.05 5.02
CA CYS A 74 0.44 11.54 4.29
C CYS A 74 0.86 10.61 3.15
N ILE A 75 1.82 11.03 2.32
CA ILE A 75 2.32 10.24 1.19
C ILE A 75 2.98 8.95 1.71
N THR A 76 3.90 9.06 2.66
CA THR A 76 4.59 7.89 3.23
C THR A 76 3.61 6.90 3.85
N SER A 77 2.61 7.40 4.58
CA SER A 77 1.55 6.56 5.16
C SER A 77 0.72 5.87 4.07
N LEU A 78 0.35 6.58 2.99
CA LEU A 78 -0.42 6.03 1.89
C LEU A 78 0.32 4.87 1.19
N PHE A 79 1.61 5.05 0.87
CA PHE A 79 2.42 3.97 0.29
C PHE A 79 2.53 2.77 1.24
N SER A 80 2.74 3.04 2.53
CA SER A 80 2.88 1.98 3.53
C SER A 80 1.58 1.19 3.70
N LEU A 81 0.44 1.88 3.80
CA LEU A 81 -0.88 1.26 3.85
C LEU A 81 -1.18 0.47 2.58
N THR A 82 -0.82 0.99 1.40
CA THR A 82 -1.00 0.28 0.13
C THR A 82 -0.33 -1.10 0.16
N ILE A 83 0.90 -1.18 0.69
CA ILE A 83 1.61 -2.46 0.83
C ILE A 83 0.92 -3.38 1.84
N LEU A 84 0.53 -2.86 3.02
CA LEU A 84 -0.09 -3.66 4.08
C LEU A 84 -1.47 -4.19 3.68
N VAL A 85 -2.28 -3.37 3.01
CA VAL A 85 -3.57 -3.80 2.46
C VAL A 85 -3.34 -4.80 1.33
N GLY A 86 -2.31 -4.61 0.49
CA GLY A 86 -1.90 -5.58 -0.53
C GLY A 86 -1.58 -6.96 0.00
N LEU A 87 -0.85 -7.02 1.11
CA LEU A 87 -0.60 -8.27 1.83
C LEU A 87 -1.88 -8.95 2.29
N GLY A 88 -2.76 -8.20 2.98
CA GLY A 88 -4.04 -8.73 3.45
C GLY A 88 -4.92 -9.22 2.31
N TYR A 89 -4.97 -8.47 1.21
CA TYR A 89 -5.73 -8.82 0.03
C TYR A 89 -5.16 -10.03 -0.72
N TRP A 90 -3.83 -10.15 -0.80
CA TRP A 90 -3.18 -11.34 -1.37
C TRP A 90 -3.52 -12.60 -0.57
N ILE A 91 -3.43 -12.55 0.76
CA ILE A 91 -3.80 -13.67 1.65
C ILE A 91 -5.28 -14.04 1.48
N TYR A 92 -6.15 -13.06 1.26
CA TYR A 92 -7.55 -13.30 0.97
C TYR A 92 -7.76 -13.99 -0.39
N LEU A 93 -7.07 -13.54 -1.44
CA LEU A 93 -7.15 -14.15 -2.77
C LEU A 93 -6.63 -15.58 -2.76
N SER A 94 -5.48 -15.85 -2.13
CA SER A 94 -4.87 -17.19 -2.10
C SER A 94 -5.68 -18.22 -1.31
N LYS A 95 -6.58 -17.77 -0.41
CA LYS A 95 -7.50 -18.66 0.29
C LYS A 95 -8.80 -18.94 -0.47
N LYS A 96 -9.15 -18.09 -1.44
CA LYS A 96 -10.48 -18.10 -2.07
C LYS A 96 -10.46 -18.63 -3.51
N VAL A 97 -9.32 -18.54 -4.20
CA VAL A 97 -9.10 -18.95 -5.60
C VAL A 97 -8.32 -20.26 -5.63
#